data_AF-A0A7C4D4U5-F1
#
_entry.id   AF-A0A7C4D4U5-F1
#
_cell.length_a   1.000
_cell.length_b   1.000
_cell.length_c   1.000
_cell.angle_alpha   90.00
_cell.angle_beta   90.00
_cell.angle_gamma   90.00
#
_symmetry.space_group_name_H-M   'P 1'
#
loop_
_entity.id
_entity.type
_entity.pdbx_description
1 polymer ?
#
loop_
_entity_poly.entity_id
_entity_poly.type
_entity_poly.pdbx_seq_one_letter_code
_entity_poly.pdbx_strand_id
1 'polypeptide(L)' 'MIVSSEKLDKLFPAITLAATAAAMGWESEVFFTFWGLLA' A
#
# COMPACT_ATOMS: atom_id res chain seq x y z
N MET A 1 4.52 -3.31 3.69
CA MET A 1 3.16 -3.71 3.26
C MET A 1 3.23 -4.35 1.89
N ILE A 2 2.52 -5.45 1.65
CA ILE A 2 2.49 -6.12 0.34
C ILE A 2 1.14 -5.82 -0.34
N VAL A 3 1.19 -5.24 -1.53
CA VAL A 3 0.01 -4.97 -2.36
C VAL A 3 0.00 -5.95 -3.52
N SER A 4 -1.00 -6.83 -3.53
CA SER A 4 -1.13 -7.90 -4.52
C SER A 4 -2.37 -7.79 -5.41
N SER A 5 -3.14 -6.71 -5.31
CA SER A 5 -4.40 -6.51 -6.04
C SER A 5 -4.44 -5.12 -6.67
N GLU A 6 -4.93 -5.01 -7.92
CA GLU A 6 -5.18 -3.71 -8.57
C GLU A 6 -6.49 -3.04 -8.14
N LYS A 7 -7.32 -3.71 -7.32
CA LYS A 7 -8.66 -3.20 -7.02
C LYS A 7 -8.58 -1.99 -6.10
N LEU A 8 -9.27 -0.93 -6.50
CA LEU A 8 -9.20 0.37 -5.85
C LEU A 8 -9.66 0.34 -4.38
N ASP A 9 -10.66 -0.48 -4.05
CA ASP A 9 -11.15 -0.71 -2.68
C ASP A 9 -10.09 -1.34 -1.75
N LYS A 10 -9.05 -1.97 -2.31
CA LYS A 10 -7.91 -2.51 -1.58
C LYS A 10 -6.70 -1.57 -1.59
N LEU A 11 -6.52 -0.79 -2.65
CA LEU A 11 -5.43 0.18 -2.76
C LEU A 11 -5.60 1.36 -1.80
N PHE A 12 -6.81 1.92 -1.71
CA PHE A 12 -7.08 3.05 -0.82
C PHE A 12 -6.69 2.78 0.65
N PRO A 13 -7.14 1.69 1.29
CA PRO A 13 -6.74 1.41 2.67
C PRO A 13 -5.24 1.11 2.78
N ALA A 14 -4.64 0.41 1.81
CA ALA A 14 -3.22 0.10 1.82
C ALA A 14 -2.35 1.37 1.82
N ILE A 15 -2.62 2.31 0.91
CA ILE A 15 -1.88 3.57 0.83
C ILE A 15 -2.19 4.48 2.02
N THR A 16 -3.44 4.51 2.49
CA THR A 16 -3.82 5.29 3.69
C THR A 16 -3.02 4.84 4.91
N LEU A 17 -2.90 3.54 5.13
CA LEU A 17 -2.12 2.98 6.24
C LEU A 17 -0.62 3.24 6.06
N ALA A 18 -0.07 3.04 4.86
CA ALA A 18 1.34 3.30 4.59
C ALA A 18 1.73 4.77 4.81
N ALA A 19 0.89 5.69 4.35
CA ALA A 19 1.06 7.13 4.56
C ALA A 19 0.91 7.53 6.03
N THR A 20 -0.07 6.95 6.73
CA THR A 20 -0.26 7.21 8.17
C THR A 20 0.94 6.73 8.98
N ALA A 21 1.45 5.52 8.70
CA ALA A 21 2.65 5.01 9.36
C ALA A 21 3.85 5.94 9.12
N ALA A 22 4.06 6.39 7.87
CA ALA A 22 5.10 7.37 7.56
C ALA A 22 4.91 8.70 8.32
N ALA A 23 3.67 9.21 8.39
CA ALA A 23 3.35 10.44 9.13
C ALA A 23 3.57 10.30 10.65
N MET A 24 3.43 9.09 11.20
CA MET A 24 3.73 8.79 12.60
C MET A 24 5.23 8.56 12.87
N GLY A 25 6.08 8.73 11.86
CA GLY A 25 7.53 8.55 11.97
C GLY A 25 7.96 7.09 11.96
N TRP A 26 7.10 6.16 11.53
CA TRP A 26 7.48 4.76 11.34
C TRP A 26 8.13 4.56 9.97
N GLU A 27 9.08 3.64 9.89
CA GLU A 27 9.60 3.16 8.61
C GLU A 27 8.49 2.41 7.88
N SER A 28 8.16 2.87 6.68
CA SER A 28 7.00 2.41 5.91
C SER A 28 7.42 2.10 4.48
N GLU A 29 7.42 0.81 4.14
CA GLU A 29 7.71 0.33 2.79
C GLU A 29 6.47 -0.33 2.17
N VAL A 30 6.25 -0.11 0.87
CA VAL A 30 5.19 -0.75 0.09
C VAL A 30 5.82 -1.54 -1.05
N PHE A 31 5.54 -2.83 -1.10
CA PHE A 31 5.98 -3.73 -2.15
C PHE A 31 4.78 -4.15 -3.00
N PHE A 32 4.81 -3.79 -4.28
CA PHE A 32 3.81 -4.19 -5.27
C PHE A 32 4.20 -5.50 -5.94
N THR A 33 3.25 -6.41 -6.04
CA THR A 33 3.46 -7.74 -6.64
C THR A 33 2.21 -8.23 -7.35
N PHE A 34 2.36 -9.19 -8.27
CA PHE A 34 1.27 -9.73 -9.11
C PHE A 34 0.42 -8.61 -9.74
N TRP A 35 -0.90 -8.68 -9.56
CA TRP A 35 -1.88 -7.68 -9.98
C TRP A 35 -1.65 -6.29 -9.38
N GLY A 36 -1.02 -6.21 -8.20
CA GLY A 36 -0.63 -4.93 -7.60
C GLY A 36 0.36 -4.14 -8.46
N LEU A 37 1.10 -4.77 -9.37
CA LEU A 37 1.98 -4.05 -10.32
C LEU A 37 1.22 -3.25 -11.38
N LEU A 38 -0.09 -3.51 -11.56
CA LEU A 38 -0.95 -2.81 -12.52
C LEU A 38 -1.74 -1.66 -11.87
N ALA A 39 -1.58 -1.46 -10.56
CA ALA A 39 -2.27 -0.48 -9.76
C ALA A 39 -1.85 0.97 -10.05
#